data_AF-A0A2T7TTG4-F1
#
_entry.id   AF-A0A2T7TTG4-F1
#
_cell.length_a   1.000
_cell.length_b   1.000
_cell.length_c   1.000
_cell.angle_alpha   90.00
_cell.angle_beta   90.00
_cell.angle_gamma   90.00
#
_symmetry.space_group_name_H-M   'P 1'
#
loop_
_entity.id
_entity.type
_entity.pdbx_description
1 polymer ?
#
loop_
_entity_poly.entity_id
_entity_poly.type
_entity_poly.pdbx_seq_one_letter_code
_entity_poly.pdbx_strand_id
1 'polypeptide(L)'
;MSDDSILRQEIRHSLSGARSMIRSYSGLYSGEDLARDVLKICDDMVRSSQPTPRLKEARSIVQQCCVKLARDADRFSARDPAVIAASRAQAAASIDVMQDALFEMRRAEIGAPRIGALLRRRSL
;
A
#
# COMPACT_ATOMS: atom_id res chain seq x y z
N MET A 1 -23.61 -10.23 -2.26
CA MET A 1 -22.28 -9.58 -2.38
C MET A 1 -21.25 -10.68 -2.38
N SER A 2 -20.34 -10.70 -3.35
CA SER A 2 -19.33 -11.77 -3.47
C SER A 2 -18.17 -11.53 -2.51
N ASP A 3 -17.50 -12.58 -2.04
CA ASP A 3 -16.34 -12.49 -1.13
C ASP A 3 -15.23 -11.56 -1.67
N ASP A 4 -15.01 -11.56 -2.99
CA ASP A 4 -14.08 -10.63 -3.66
C ASP A 4 -14.46 -9.16 -3.46
N SER A 5 -15.74 -8.82 -3.42
CA SER A 5 -16.20 -7.43 -3.23
C SER A 5 -16.00 -6.94 -1.80
N ILE A 6 -16.19 -7.83 -0.81
CA ILE A 6 -15.94 -7.55 0.60
C ILE A 6 -14.45 -7.35 0.81
N LEU A 7 -13.61 -8.25 0.29
CA LEU A 7 -12.15 -8.14 0.39
C LEU A 7 -11.61 -6.85 -0.23
N ARG A 8 -12.08 -6.46 -1.43
CA ARG A 8 -11.72 -5.18 -2.05
C ARG A 8 -12.11 -3.99 -1.17
N GLN A 9 -13.30 -4.03 -0.58
CA GLN A 9 -13.78 -2.95 0.28
C GLN A 9 -12.95 -2.82 1.56
N GLU A 10 -12.60 -3.95 2.20
CA GLU A 10 -11.73 -3.98 3.37
C GLU A 10 -10.35 -3.39 3.07
N ILE A 11 -9.68 -3.86 2.01
CA ILE A 11 -8.35 -3.35 1.63
C ILE A 11 -8.42 -1.86 1.32
N ARG A 12 -9.43 -1.42 0.57
CA ARG A 12 -9.63 0.00 0.26
C ARG A 12 -9.80 0.84 1.53
N HIS A 13 -10.61 0.37 2.48
CA HIS A 13 -10.84 1.06 3.74
C HIS A 13 -9.56 1.17 4.56
N SER A 14 -8.79 0.10 4.68
CA SER A 14 -7.52 0.12 5.42
C SER A 14 -6.47 1.06 4.81
N LEU A 15 -6.44 1.18 3.47
CA LEU A 15 -5.53 2.10 2.78
C LEU A 15 -6.05 3.55 2.71
N SER A 16 -7.21 3.85 3.27
CA SER A 16 -7.75 5.21 3.29
C SER A 16 -6.87 6.17 4.11
N GLY A 17 -6.27 5.69 5.20
CA GLY A 17 -5.31 6.46 6.01
C GLY A 17 -4.11 6.92 5.20
N ALA A 18 -3.48 6.01 4.45
CA ALA A 18 -2.35 6.33 3.58
C ALA A 18 -2.71 7.38 2.51
N ARG A 19 -3.88 7.24 1.86
CA ARG A 19 -4.35 8.22 0.88
C ARG A 19 -4.61 9.60 1.50
N SER A 20 -5.19 9.63 2.70
CA SER A 20 -5.41 10.88 3.43
C SER A 20 -4.09 11.56 3.77
N MET A 21 -3.11 10.81 4.26
CA MET A 21 -1.76 11.34 4.55
C MET A 21 -1.11 11.95 3.32
N ILE A 22 -1.10 11.25 2.18
CA ILE A 22 -0.54 11.76 0.93
C ILE A 22 -1.25 13.05 0.48
N ARG A 23 -2.58 13.08 0.60
CA ARG A 23 -3.39 14.24 0.19
C ARG A 23 -3.10 15.48 1.02
N SER A 24 -2.96 15.31 2.35
CA SER A 24 -2.73 16.41 3.27
C SER A 24 -1.26 16.77 3.46
N TYR A 25 -0.34 15.96 2.94
CA TYR A 25 1.09 16.16 3.16
C TYR A 25 1.57 17.50 2.64
N SER A 26 2.21 18.29 3.51
CA SER A 26 2.58 19.68 3.23
C SER A 26 4.09 19.89 3.07
N GLY A 27 4.93 19.03 3.66
CA GLY A 27 6.38 19.17 3.69
C GLY A 27 6.87 20.35 4.53
N LEU A 28 5.99 20.97 5.32
CA LEU A 28 6.30 22.18 6.10
C LEU A 28 6.88 21.88 7.48
N TYR A 29 6.65 20.67 7.98
CA TYR A 29 7.03 20.26 9.32
C TYR A 29 8.24 19.31 9.29
N SER A 30 9.28 19.65 10.03
CA SER A 30 10.57 18.91 10.04
C SER A 30 10.49 17.51 10.65
N GLY A 31 9.36 17.12 11.23
CA GLY A 31 9.14 15.78 11.79
C GLY A 31 8.34 14.85 10.88
N GLU A 32 7.84 15.32 9.73
CA GLU A 32 7.05 14.46 8.84
C GLU A 32 7.96 13.53 8.02
N ASP A 33 7.83 12.23 8.21
CA ASP A 33 8.45 11.20 7.35
C ASP A 33 7.34 10.48 6.58
N LEU A 34 6.87 11.13 5.52
CA LEU A 34 5.75 10.64 4.71
C LEU A 34 5.96 9.21 4.21
N ALA A 35 7.17 8.91 3.74
CA ALA A 35 7.46 7.61 3.18
C ALA A 35 7.38 6.53 4.28
N ARG A 36 7.96 6.77 5.45
CA ARG A 36 7.88 5.84 6.58
C ARG A 36 6.45 5.60 7.03
N ASP A 37 5.68 6.67 7.21
CA ASP A 37 4.34 6.55 7.79
C ASP A 37 3.35 5.88 6.82
N VAL A 38 3.43 6.23 5.54
CA VAL A 38 2.62 5.57 4.49
C VAL A 38 3.01 4.10 4.36
N LEU A 39 4.32 3.78 4.36
CA LEU A 39 4.78 2.40 4.28
C LEU A 39 4.38 1.59 5.51
N LYS A 40 4.37 2.18 6.70
CA LYS A 40 3.88 1.49 7.91
C LYS A 40 2.43 1.02 7.74
N ILE A 41 1.54 1.89 7.25
CA ILE A 41 0.14 1.51 6.97
C ILE A 41 0.07 0.39 5.92
N CYS A 42 0.91 0.47 4.89
CA CYS A 42 0.96 -0.54 3.83
C CYS A 42 1.48 -1.89 4.36
N ASP A 43 2.49 -1.87 5.22
CA ASP A 43 3.14 -3.04 5.80
C ASP A 43 2.25 -3.71 6.86
N ASP A 44 1.52 -2.94 7.67
CA ASP A 44 0.53 -3.45 8.64
C ASP A 44 -0.59 -4.26 7.97
N MET A 45 -0.82 -4.03 6.68
CA MET A 45 -1.78 -4.80 5.87
C MET A 45 -1.24 -6.13 5.36
N VAL A 46 0.08 -6.32 5.38
CA VAL A 46 0.74 -7.57 5.01
C VAL A 46 0.73 -8.50 6.23
N ARG A 47 -0.39 -9.22 6.40
CA ARG A 47 -0.53 -10.24 7.45
C ARG A 47 0.20 -11.56 7.14
N SER A 48 0.69 -11.70 5.91
CA SER A 48 1.34 -12.90 5.42
C SER A 48 2.79 -12.97 5.86
N SER A 49 3.29 -14.18 6.15
CA SER A 49 4.69 -14.41 6.51
C SER A 49 5.64 -14.24 5.31
N GLN A 50 5.13 -14.20 4.07
CA GLN A 50 5.92 -14.09 2.86
C GLN A 50 5.29 -13.12 1.85
N PRO A 51 5.78 -11.87 1.75
CA PRO A 51 5.30 -10.92 0.75
C PRO A 51 5.66 -11.38 -0.67
N THR A 52 4.67 -11.36 -1.57
CA THR A 52 4.86 -11.74 -2.98
C THR A 52 5.80 -10.77 -3.71
N PRO A 53 6.46 -11.19 -4.80
CA PRO A 53 7.31 -10.29 -5.61
C PRO A 53 6.58 -9.03 -6.07
N ARG A 54 5.32 -9.17 -6.51
CA ARG A 54 4.47 -8.05 -6.92
C ARG A 54 4.17 -7.10 -5.77
N LEU A 55 3.95 -7.61 -4.56
CA LEU A 55 3.74 -6.78 -3.38
C LEU A 55 4.99 -6.00 -3.00
N LYS A 56 6.18 -6.61 -3.11
CA LYS A 56 7.47 -5.94 -2.88
C LYS A 56 7.69 -4.83 -3.90
N GLU A 57 7.38 -5.07 -5.17
CA GLU A 57 7.45 -4.08 -6.23
C GLU A 57 6.49 -2.91 -5.96
N ALA A 58 5.22 -3.20 -5.67
CA ALA A 58 4.22 -2.18 -5.34
C ALA A 58 4.66 -1.32 -4.13
N ARG A 59 5.19 -1.96 -3.08
CA ARG A 59 5.76 -1.28 -1.91
C ARG A 59 6.93 -0.36 -2.31
N SER A 60 7.81 -0.80 -3.21
CA SER A 60 8.91 0.02 -3.71
C SER A 60 8.42 1.24 -4.49
N ILE A 61 7.39 1.08 -5.33
CA ILE A 61 6.77 2.19 -6.07
C ILE A 61 6.19 3.22 -5.08
N VAL A 62 5.45 2.75 -4.06
CA VAL A 62 4.91 3.62 -2.99
C VAL A 62 6.03 4.40 -2.31
N GLN A 63 7.12 3.73 -1.93
CA GLN A 63 8.27 4.38 -1.32
C GLN A 63 8.86 5.47 -2.23
N GLN A 64 9.12 5.15 -3.50
CA GLN A 64 9.71 6.08 -4.46
C GLN A 64 8.82 7.32 -4.66
N CYS A 65 7.51 7.12 -4.84
CA CYS A 65 6.58 8.24 -5.02
C CYS A 65 6.46 9.10 -3.75
N CYS A 66 6.43 8.50 -2.56
CA CYS A 66 6.35 9.25 -1.31
C CYS A 66 7.64 10.04 -1.04
N VAL A 67 8.82 9.45 -1.32
CA VAL A 67 10.11 10.16 -1.21
C VAL A 67 10.18 11.31 -2.21
N LYS A 68 9.71 11.12 -3.44
CA LYS A 68 9.65 12.19 -4.44
C LYS A 68 8.74 13.32 -3.97
N LEU A 69 7.54 13.02 -3.50
CA LEU A 69 6.62 14.02 -2.94
C LEU A 69 7.24 14.77 -1.76
N ALA A 70 7.94 14.07 -0.85
CA ALA A 70 8.65 14.69 0.26
C ALA A 70 9.70 15.70 -0.21
N ARG A 71 10.47 15.36 -1.26
CA ARG A 71 11.47 16.25 -1.86
C ARG A 71 10.83 17.46 -2.54
N ASP A 72 9.77 17.24 -3.32
CA ASP A 72 9.11 18.32 -4.07
C ASP A 72 8.35 19.29 -3.16
N ALA A 73 7.88 18.81 -2.00
CA ALA A 73 7.17 19.63 -1.02
C ALA A 73 8.09 20.24 0.06
N ASP A 74 9.38 19.88 0.06
CA ASP A 74 10.35 20.31 1.07
C ASP A 74 10.35 21.84 1.23
N ARG A 75 10.26 22.29 2.49
CA ARG A 75 10.13 23.72 2.79
C ARG A 75 11.35 24.56 2.44
N PHE A 76 12.51 23.93 2.28
CA PHE A 76 13.77 24.60 1.95
C PHE A 76 14.10 24.55 0.46
N SER A 77 13.28 23.87 -0.35
CA SER A 77 13.43 23.78 -1.80
C SER A 77 12.60 24.84 -2.55
N ALA A 78 12.81 24.94 -3.87
CA ALA A 78 11.97 25.74 -4.74
C ALA A 78 10.59 25.08 -4.89
N ARG A 79 9.62 25.53 -4.09
CA ARG A 79 8.27 24.94 -4.05
C ARG A 79 7.42 25.40 -5.23
N ASP A 80 7.17 24.48 -6.16
CA ASP A 80 6.18 24.65 -7.22
C ASP A 80 4.88 23.91 -6.86
N PRO A 81 3.75 24.62 -6.65
CA PRO A 81 2.46 24.00 -6.35
C PRO A 81 2.01 22.98 -7.40
N ALA A 82 2.31 23.19 -8.69
CA ALA A 82 1.92 22.28 -9.75
C ALA A 82 2.71 20.97 -9.68
N VAL A 83 4.02 21.04 -9.40
CA VAL A 83 4.88 19.87 -9.19
C VAL A 83 4.43 19.09 -7.95
N ILE A 84 4.16 19.77 -6.85
CA ILE A 84 3.66 19.13 -5.62
C ILE A 84 2.34 18.42 -5.89
N ALA A 85 1.39 19.05 -6.60
CA ALA A 85 0.11 18.45 -6.95
C ALA A 85 0.29 17.19 -7.82
N ALA A 86 1.19 17.24 -8.81
CA ALA A 86 1.51 16.09 -9.65
C ALA A 86 2.13 14.94 -8.85
N SER A 87 3.08 15.24 -7.96
CA SER A 87 3.71 14.23 -7.10
C SER A 87 2.74 13.64 -6.08
N ARG A 88 1.77 14.42 -5.55
CA ARG A 88 0.66 13.88 -4.76
C ARG A 88 -0.21 12.92 -5.56
N ALA A 89 -0.55 13.26 -6.80
CA ALA A 89 -1.33 12.37 -7.67
C ALA A 89 -0.58 11.06 -7.95
N GLN A 90 0.72 11.12 -8.22
CA GLN A 90 1.57 9.94 -8.41
C GLN A 90 1.65 9.06 -7.16
N ALA A 91 1.87 9.67 -5.99
CA ALA A 91 1.86 8.95 -4.72
C ALA A 91 0.50 8.31 -4.43
N ALA A 92 -0.62 9.00 -4.68
CA ALA A 92 -1.95 8.43 -4.51
C ALA A 92 -2.19 7.23 -5.43
N ALA A 93 -1.80 7.33 -6.71
CA ALA A 93 -1.91 6.23 -7.67
C ALA A 93 -1.05 5.01 -7.28
N SER A 94 0.12 5.23 -6.65
CA SER A 94 0.93 4.12 -6.14
C SER A 94 0.23 3.30 -5.05
N ILE A 95 -0.68 3.92 -4.27
CA ILE A 95 -1.51 3.20 -3.30
C ILE A 95 -2.54 2.30 -4.00
N ASP A 96 -3.02 2.68 -5.19
CA ASP A 96 -3.91 1.83 -5.98
C ASP A 96 -3.17 0.60 -6.50
N VAL A 97 -1.91 0.75 -6.92
CA VAL A 97 -1.03 -0.40 -7.27
C VAL A 97 -0.81 -1.31 -6.06
N MET A 98 -0.56 -0.76 -4.88
CA MET A 98 -0.44 -1.53 -3.63
C MET A 98 -1.74 -2.25 -3.26
N GLN A 99 -2.88 -1.60 -3.45
CA GLN A 99 -4.20 -2.19 -3.21
C GLN A 99 -4.43 -3.42 -4.10
N ASP A 100 -4.10 -3.32 -5.39
CA ASP A 100 -4.27 -4.43 -6.32
C ASP A 100 -3.33 -5.59 -5.98
N ALA A 101 -2.08 -5.32 -5.62
CA ALA A 101 -1.14 -6.35 -5.19
C ALA A 101 -1.59 -7.06 -3.89
N LEU A 102 -2.13 -6.30 -2.92
CA LEU A 102 -2.71 -6.86 -1.69
C LEU A 102 -3.94 -7.72 -1.98
N PHE A 103 -4.80 -7.29 -2.90
CA PHE A 103 -5.97 -8.04 -3.30
C PHE A 103 -5.59 -9.37 -3.94
N GLU A 104 -4.66 -9.36 -4.90
CA GLU A 104 -4.18 -10.58 -5.55
C GLU A 104 -3.57 -11.56 -4.55
N MET A 105 -2.73 -11.06 -3.63
CA MET A 105 -2.13 -11.89 -2.58
C MET A 105 -3.20 -12.52 -1.68
N ARG A 106 -4.09 -11.71 -1.08
CA ARG A 106 -5.10 -12.22 -0.15
C ARG A 106 -6.11 -13.15 -0.82
N ARG A 107 -6.44 -12.88 -2.09
CA ARG A 107 -7.30 -13.77 -2.88
C ARG A 107 -6.65 -15.13 -3.11
N ALA A 108 -5.34 -15.16 -3.40
CA ALA A 108 -4.60 -16.41 -3.54
C ALA A 108 -4.54 -17.20 -2.20
N GLU A 109 -4.44 -16.52 -1.06
CA GLU A 109 -4.45 -17.14 0.27
C GLU A 109 -5.81 -17.77 0.61
N ILE A 110 -6.92 -17.14 0.22
CA ILE A 110 -8.27 -17.68 0.41
C ILE A 110 -8.52 -18.90 -0.50
N GLY A 111 -8.00 -18.87 -1.73
CA GLY A 111 -8.18 -19.95 -2.71
C GLY A 111 -7.26 -21.16 -2.52
N ALA A 112 -6.18 -21.05 -1.73
CA ALA A 112 -5.24 -22.14 -1.53
C ALA A 112 -5.82 -23.20 -0.56
N PRO A 113 -5.90 -24.49 -0.95
CA PRO A 113 -6.28 -25.54 -0.02
C PRO A 113 -5.24 -25.62 1.11
N ARG A 114 -5.69 -25.50 2.36
CA ARG A 114 -4.86 -25.78 3.54
C ARG A 114 -4.40 -27.23 3.45
N ILE A 115 -3.12 -27.46 3.12
CA ILE A 115 -2.49 -28.77 2.93
C ILE A 115 -2.75 -29.73 4.11
N GLY A 116 -2.99 -29.20 5.32
CA GLY A 116 -3.39 -29.99 6.49
C GLY A 116 -4.73 -30.75 6.38
N ALA A 117 -5.61 -30.41 5.43
CA ALA A 117 -6.86 -31.14 5.19
C ALA A 117 -6.68 -32.36 4.27
N LEU A 118 -5.65 -32.37 3.43
CA LEU A 118 -5.38 -33.46 2.48
C LEU A 118 -4.63 -34.63 3.14
N LEU A 119 -3.89 -34.38 4.22
CA LEU A 119 -3.13 -35.42 4.94
C LEU A 119 -3.99 -36.29 5.86
N ARG A 120 -5.24 -35.91 6.19
CA ARG A 120 -6.15 -36.73 7.02
C ARG A 120 -6.99 -37.76 6.25
N ARG A 121 -6.93 -37.78 4.92
CA ARG A 121 -7.71 -38.73 4.10
C ARG A 121 -6.94 -40.00 3.72
N ARG A 122 -5.71 -40.18 4.22
CA ARG A 122 -4.85 -41.32 3.83
C ARG A 122 -4.48 -42.25 4.99
N SER A 123 -5.31 -42.27 6.03
CA SER A 123 -5.25 -43.27 7.10
C SER A 123 -6.55 -44.08 7.04
N LEU A 124 -6.59 -45.05 6.12
CA LEU A 124 -7.50 -46.20 6.17
C LEU A 124 -6.72 -47.39 6.72
#